data_AF-A0A346QZT7-F1
#
_entry.id   AF-A0A346QZT7-F1
#
_cell.length_a   1.000
_cell.length_b   1.000
_cell.length_c   1.000
_cell.angle_alpha   90.00
_cell.angle_beta   90.00
_cell.angle_gamma   90.00
#
_symmetry.space_group_name_H-M   'P 1'
#
loop_
_entity.id
_entity.type
_entity.pdbx_description
1 polymer ?
#
loop_
_entity_poly.entity_id
_entity_poly.type
_entity_poly.pdbx_seq_one_letter_code
_entity_poly.pdbx_strand_id
1 'polypeptide(L)'
;MADEILNQLVRLQERSRRASIDQLKEAARLKRMHYFLGIPAIIISTIVGSTAFISASEGQITSRYIILLIAGVSMVAAILSSLMTFLGYNERAEKHRITGGLYSNIRRRLEAEIAISKSSQNVDTNKLSDNLRELSDQYSKITENAPIIDFEKD
;
A
#
# COMPACT_ATOMS: atom_id res chain seq x y z
N MET A 1 -36.49 -0.74 16.03
CA MET A 1 -35.92 0.35 15.19
C MET A 1 -34.45 0.61 15.57
N ALA A 2 -34.13 0.91 16.84
CA ALA A 2 -32.74 1.09 17.29
C ALA A 2 -31.81 -0.12 17.01
N ASP A 3 -32.28 -1.34 17.29
CA ASP A 3 -31.50 -2.57 17.06
C ASP A 3 -31.18 -2.81 15.59
N GLU A 4 -32.04 -2.35 14.68
CA GLU A 4 -31.83 -2.49 13.25
C GLU A 4 -30.72 -1.56 12.75
N ILE A 5 -30.73 -0.30 13.21
CA ILE A 5 -29.68 0.68 12.92
C ILE A 5 -28.34 0.21 13.50
N LEU A 6 -28.35 -0.33 14.72
CA LEU A 6 -27.16 -0.91 15.35
C LEU A 6 -26.60 -2.07 14.54
N ASN A 7 -27.46 -2.98 14.04
CA ASN A 7 -27.04 -4.06 13.16
C ASN A 7 -26.45 -3.54 11.84
N GLN A 8 -26.98 -2.46 11.28
CA GLN A 8 -26.42 -1.83 10.08
C GLN A 8 -25.03 -1.23 10.34
N LEU A 9 -24.83 -0.56 11.48
CA LEU A 9 -23.52 -0.05 11.90
C LEU A 9 -22.49 -1.18 12.04
N VAL A 10 -22.85 -2.28 12.69
CA VAL A 10 -21.97 -3.45 12.85
C VAL A 10 -21.61 -4.06 11.49
N ARG A 11 -22.58 -4.19 10.58
CA ARG A 11 -22.32 -4.67 9.21
C ARG A 11 -21.37 -3.75 8.46
N LEU A 12 -21.54 -2.43 8.56
CA LEU A 12 -20.66 -1.46 7.93
C LEU A 12 -19.24 -1.48 8.54
N GLN A 13 -19.14 -1.72 9.86
CA GLN A 13 -17.86 -1.86 10.55
C GLN A 13 -17.10 -3.09 10.04
N GLU A 14 -17.77 -4.23 9.90
CA GLU A 14 -17.16 -5.43 9.33
C GLU A 14 -16.69 -5.22 7.90
N ARG A 15 -17.51 -4.58 7.05
CA ARG A 15 -17.15 -4.26 5.66
C ARG A 15 -15.93 -3.34 5.60
N SER A 16 -15.90 -2.31 6.43
CA SER A 16 -14.76 -1.39 6.56
C SER A 16 -13.51 -2.10 7.04
N ARG A 17 -13.63 -3.04 8.00
CA ARG A 17 -12.51 -3.84 8.49
C ARG A 17 -11.91 -4.72 7.39
N ARG A 18 -12.75 -5.45 6.65
CA ARG A 18 -12.30 -6.32 5.55
C ARG A 18 -11.62 -5.51 4.46
N ALA A 19 -12.28 -4.47 3.96
CA ALA A 19 -11.71 -3.59 2.94
C ALA A 19 -10.38 -2.94 3.38
N SER A 20 -10.26 -2.53 4.64
CA SER A 20 -9.00 -2.01 5.19
C SER A 20 -7.88 -3.04 5.15
N ILE A 21 -8.15 -4.28 5.59
CA ILE A 21 -7.15 -5.37 5.61
C ILE A 21 -6.70 -5.72 4.20
N ASP A 22 -7.64 -5.86 3.26
CA ASP A 22 -7.33 -6.24 1.88
C ASP A 22 -6.44 -5.19 1.21
N GLN A 23 -6.79 -3.91 1.38
CA GLN A 23 -5.99 -2.78 0.88
C GLN A 23 -4.59 -2.74 1.52
N LEU A 24 -4.48 -2.94 2.84
CA LEU A 24 -3.17 -2.95 3.53
C LEU A 24 -2.31 -4.16 3.13
N LYS A 25 -2.92 -5.31 2.85
CA LYS A 25 -2.22 -6.51 2.38
C LYS A 25 -1.62 -6.28 1.00
N GLU A 26 -2.39 -5.73 0.05
CA GLU A 26 -1.87 -5.41 -1.28
C GLU A 26 -0.79 -4.32 -1.24
N ALA A 27 -0.96 -3.31 -0.39
CA ALA A 27 0.09 -2.32 -0.15
C ALA A 27 1.41 -2.98 0.28
N ALA A 28 1.36 -3.93 1.21
CA ALA A 28 2.53 -4.66 1.67
C ALA A 28 3.14 -5.56 0.58
N ARG A 29 2.32 -6.21 -0.24
CA ARG A 29 2.76 -7.05 -1.38
C ARG A 29 3.52 -6.21 -2.40
N LEU A 30 2.95 -5.09 -2.84
CA LEU A 30 3.57 -4.18 -3.80
C LEU A 30 4.86 -3.57 -3.26
N LYS A 31 4.88 -3.17 -1.98
CA LYS A 31 6.10 -2.66 -1.33
C LYS A 31 7.21 -3.70 -1.29
N ARG A 32 6.89 -4.97 -1.04
CA ARG A 32 7.86 -6.07 -1.07
C ARG A 32 8.44 -6.27 -2.47
N MET A 33 7.60 -6.20 -3.51
CA MET A 33 8.05 -6.30 -4.90
C MET A 33 8.97 -5.14 -5.30
N HIS A 34 8.66 -3.93 -4.85
CA HIS A 34 9.53 -2.76 -5.05
C HIS A 34 10.93 -2.98 -4.44
N TYR A 35 11.00 -3.47 -3.19
CA TYR A 35 12.28 -3.76 -2.55
C TYR A 35 13.03 -4.93 -3.18
N PHE A 36 12.32 -5.95 -3.67
CA PHE A 36 12.93 -7.09 -4.35
C PHE A 36 13.67 -6.68 -5.63
N LEU A 37 13.16 -5.70 -6.38
CA LEU A 37 13.84 -5.15 -7.56
C LEU A 37 14.89 -4.10 -7.17
N GLY A 38 14.62 -3.28 -6.16
CA GLY A 38 15.46 -2.12 -5.84
C GLY A 38 16.71 -2.40 -5.05
N ILE A 39 16.65 -3.30 -4.07
CA ILE A 39 17.83 -3.63 -3.29
C ILE A 39 18.93 -4.22 -4.18
N PRO A 40 18.66 -5.20 -5.07
CA PRO A 40 19.68 -5.70 -6.01
C PRO A 40 20.17 -4.64 -6.97
N ALA A 41 19.28 -3.81 -7.53
CA ALA A 41 19.68 -2.75 -8.46
C ALA A 41 20.63 -1.73 -7.81
N ILE A 42 20.37 -1.35 -6.55
CA ILE A 42 21.24 -0.44 -5.79
C ILE A 42 22.59 -1.09 -5.52
N ILE A 43 22.62 -2.32 -4.99
CA ILE A 43 23.86 -3.03 -4.67
C ILE A 43 24.74 -3.15 -5.94
N ILE A 44 24.14 -3.58 -7.04
CA ILE A 44 24.84 -3.74 -8.31
C ILE A 44 25.39 -2.39 -8.79
N SER A 45 24.57 -1.33 -8.78
CA SER A 45 24.98 0.00 -9.23
C SER A 45 26.09 0.59 -8.36
N THR A 46 26.05 0.35 -7.05
CA THR A 46 27.11 0.79 -6.12
C THR A 46 28.42 0.07 -6.41
N ILE A 47 28.40 -1.26 -6.57
CA ILE A 47 29.61 -2.04 -6.90
C ILE A 47 30.20 -1.56 -8.22
N VAL A 48 29.39 -1.48 -9.27
CA VAL A 48 29.78 -0.99 -10.59
C VAL A 48 30.38 0.41 -10.50
N GLY A 49 29.69 1.33 -9.81
CA GLY A 49 30.13 2.73 -9.67
C GLY A 49 31.46 2.84 -8.93
N SER A 50 31.62 2.11 -7.83
CA SER A 50 32.88 2.06 -7.07
C SER A 50 34.03 1.49 -7.91
N THR A 51 33.81 0.39 -8.63
CA THR A 51 34.85 -0.21 -9.47
C THR A 51 35.24 0.70 -10.64
N ALA A 52 34.27 1.37 -11.27
CA ALA A 52 34.53 2.33 -12.33
C ALA A 52 35.35 3.53 -11.83
N PHE A 53 35.04 4.05 -10.64
CA PHE A 53 35.78 5.16 -10.03
C PHE A 53 37.23 4.79 -9.71
N ILE A 54 37.46 3.63 -9.08
CA ILE A 54 38.83 3.15 -8.74
C ILE A 54 39.66 2.95 -10.02
N SER A 55 39.06 2.35 -11.05
CA SER A 55 39.74 2.15 -12.34
C SER A 55 40.13 3.48 -12.99
N ALA A 56 39.28 4.50 -12.87
CA ALA A 56 39.55 5.84 -13.38
C ALA A 56 40.62 6.60 -12.58
N SER A 57 40.68 6.42 -11.25
CA SER A 57 41.63 7.13 -10.38
C SER A 57 43.04 6.55 -10.40
N GLU A 58 43.16 5.22 -10.45
CA GLU A 58 44.48 4.57 -10.37
C GLU A 58 45.14 4.36 -11.74
N GLY A 59 44.44 4.66 -12.84
CA GLY A 59 44.96 4.45 -14.20
C GLY A 59 45.28 2.99 -14.53
N GLN A 60 44.90 2.05 -13.65
CA GLN A 60 45.10 0.63 -13.87
C GLN A 60 44.14 0.16 -14.96
N ILE A 61 44.70 -0.43 -16.02
CA ILE A 61 43.92 -1.08 -17.07
C ILE A 61 43.36 -2.36 -16.47
N THR A 62 42.20 -2.24 -15.83
CA THR A 62 41.33 -3.34 -15.48
C THR A 62 41.20 -4.26 -16.69
N SER A 63 41.51 -5.56 -16.52
CA SER A 63 41.51 -6.55 -17.62
C SER A 63 40.26 -6.41 -18.50
N ARG A 64 40.41 -6.52 -19.82
CA ARG A 64 39.30 -6.38 -20.79
C ARG A 64 38.08 -7.24 -20.41
N TYR A 65 38.32 -8.40 -19.80
CA TYR A 65 37.27 -9.28 -19.27
C TYR A 65 36.48 -8.64 -18.13
N ILE A 66 37.14 -7.95 -17.20
CA ILE A 66 36.49 -7.28 -16.07
C ILE A 66 35.67 -6.07 -16.57
N ILE A 67 36.18 -5.31 -17.54
CA ILE A 67 35.43 -4.21 -18.16
C ILE A 67 34.13 -4.72 -18.81
N LEU A 68 34.20 -5.83 -19.55
CA LEU A 68 33.02 -6.45 -20.17
C LEU A 68 32.02 -6.96 -19.13
N LEU A 69 32.49 -7.54 -18.01
CA LEU A 69 31.63 -7.96 -16.91
C LEU A 69 30.92 -6.76 -16.26
N ILE A 70 31.66 -5.68 -15.95
CA ILE A 70 31.08 -4.45 -15.38
C ILE A 70 30.01 -3.90 -16.32
N ALA A 71 30.29 -3.81 -17.62
CA ALA A 71 29.32 -3.33 -18.61
C ALA A 71 28.04 -4.18 -18.64
N GLY A 72 28.17 -5.51 -18.66
CA GLY A 72 27.03 -6.43 -18.65
C GLY A 72 26.20 -6.32 -17.36
N VAL A 73 26.87 -6.29 -16.20
CA VAL A 73 26.24 -6.14 -14.89
C VAL A 73 25.54 -4.79 -14.75
N SER A 74 26.13 -3.72 -15.29
CA SER A 74 25.51 -2.38 -15.32
C SER A 74 24.21 -2.36 -16.13
N MET A 75 24.18 -3.08 -17.26
CA MET A 75 23.00 -3.18 -18.11
C MET A 75 21.86 -3.90 -17.38
N VAL A 76 22.16 -4.97 -16.64
CA VAL A 76 21.18 -5.64 -15.78
C VAL A 76 20.65 -4.71 -14.68
N ALA A 77 21.54 -3.94 -14.04
CA ALA A 77 21.14 -2.96 -13.03
C ALA A 77 20.19 -1.89 -13.60
N ALA A 78 20.52 -1.37 -14.79
CA ALA A 78 19.69 -0.40 -15.50
C ALA A 78 18.31 -0.97 -15.85
N ILE A 79 18.25 -2.20 -16.37
CA ILE A 79 16.98 -2.87 -16.69
C ILE A 79 16.12 -3.05 -15.42
N LEU A 80 16.72 -3.52 -14.32
CA LEU A 80 16.01 -3.68 -13.05
C LEU A 80 15.49 -2.34 -12.51
N SER A 81 16.30 -1.29 -12.61
CA SER A 81 15.92 0.06 -12.19
C SER A 81 14.79 0.63 -13.06
N SER A 82 14.88 0.48 -14.39
CA SER A 82 13.82 0.90 -15.31
C SER A 82 12.53 0.12 -15.06
N LEU A 83 12.61 -1.18 -14.81
CA LEU A 83 11.45 -2.02 -14.52
C LEU A 83 10.78 -1.61 -13.19
N MET A 84 11.58 -1.32 -12.15
CA MET A 84 11.07 -0.79 -10.89
C MET A 84 10.28 0.51 -11.08
N THR A 85 10.86 1.46 -11.83
CA THR A 85 10.22 2.75 -12.10
C THR A 85 8.97 2.59 -12.95
N PHE A 86 9.04 1.81 -14.02
CA PHE A 86 7.92 1.59 -14.94
C PHE A 86 6.74 0.90 -14.26
N LEU A 87 7.00 -0.09 -13.40
CA LEU A 87 5.93 -0.81 -12.69
C LEU A 87 5.31 0.02 -11.55
N GLY A 88 5.99 1.07 -11.08
CA GLY A 88 5.42 2.04 -10.14
C GLY A 88 4.94 1.42 -8.82
N TYR A 89 5.55 0.32 -8.39
CA TYR A 89 5.08 -0.47 -7.25
C TYR A 89 4.95 0.34 -5.96
N ASN A 90 5.84 1.30 -5.73
CA ASN A 90 5.79 2.16 -4.55
C ASN A 90 4.57 3.10 -4.57
N GLU A 91 4.26 3.70 -5.73
CA GLU A 91 3.10 4.58 -5.86
C GLU A 91 1.79 3.79 -5.69
N ARG A 92 1.70 2.61 -6.31
CA ARG A 92 0.55 1.72 -6.15
C ARG A 92 0.39 1.28 -4.69
N ALA A 93 1.48 0.87 -4.05
CA ALA A 93 1.48 0.49 -2.63
C ALA A 93 0.97 1.62 -1.74
N GLU A 94 1.38 2.86 -2.00
CA GLU A 94 0.96 4.02 -1.22
C GLU A 94 -0.53 4.33 -1.40
N LYS A 95 -1.07 4.21 -2.62
CA LYS A 95 -2.52 4.34 -2.87
C LYS A 95 -3.32 3.33 -2.04
N HIS A 96 -2.94 2.05 -2.09
CA HIS A 96 -3.56 1.00 -1.28
C HIS A 96 -3.41 1.27 0.23
N ARG A 97 -2.25 1.77 0.69
CA ARG A 97 -2.00 2.10 2.10
C ARG A 97 -2.90 3.24 2.58
N ILE A 98 -3.04 4.29 1.79
CA ILE A 98 -3.90 5.45 2.07
C ILE A 98 -5.35 4.99 2.17
N THR A 99 -5.85 4.29 1.15
CA THR A 99 -7.23 3.77 1.12
C THR A 99 -7.51 2.83 2.30
N GLY A 100 -6.58 1.92 2.62
CA GLY A 100 -6.66 1.04 3.78
C GLY A 100 -6.73 1.81 5.11
N GLY A 101 -5.98 2.91 5.22
CA GLY A 101 -6.04 3.84 6.35
C GLY A 101 -7.38 4.56 6.49
N LEU A 102 -7.96 5.01 5.37
CA LEU A 102 -9.27 5.66 5.35
C LEU A 102 -10.38 4.73 5.86
N TYR A 103 -10.40 3.48 5.40
CA TYR A 103 -11.33 2.46 5.93
C TYR A 103 -11.11 2.16 7.42
N SER A 104 -9.86 2.16 7.89
CA SER A 104 -9.54 1.98 9.31
C SER A 104 -10.07 3.14 10.17
N ASN A 105 -10.05 4.36 9.66
CA ASN A 105 -10.65 5.52 10.34
C ASN A 105 -12.17 5.37 10.46
N ILE A 106 -12.86 5.01 9.37
CA ILE A 106 -14.31 4.71 9.41
C ILE A 106 -14.62 3.61 10.43
N ARG A 107 -13.86 2.50 10.42
CA ARG A 107 -14.02 1.41 11.38
C ARG A 107 -13.92 1.91 12.84
N ARG A 108 -12.93 2.75 13.15
CA ARG A 108 -12.76 3.31 14.51
C ARG A 108 -13.92 4.22 14.92
N ARG A 109 -14.43 5.02 13.98
CA ARG A 109 -15.63 5.86 14.22
C ARG A 109 -16.86 4.99 14.48
N LEU A 110 -17.07 3.96 13.67
CA LEU A 110 -18.16 3.00 13.88
C LEU A 110 -18.04 2.27 15.22
N GLU A 111 -16.83 1.88 15.62
CA GLU A 111 -16.59 1.27 16.94
C GLU A 111 -16.97 2.19 18.09
N ALA A 112 -16.63 3.49 17.98
CA ALA A 112 -17.03 4.48 18.97
C ALA A 112 -18.56 4.66 19.03
N GLU A 113 -19.23 4.79 17.88
CA GLU A 113 -20.69 4.93 17.81
C GLU A 113 -21.42 3.70 18.37
N ILE A 114 -20.95 2.49 18.04
CA ILE A 114 -21.50 1.23 18.57
C ILE A 114 -21.30 1.15 20.09
N ALA A 115 -20.13 1.56 20.60
CA ALA A 115 -19.84 1.55 22.04
C ALA A 115 -20.74 2.55 22.80
N ILE A 116 -20.91 3.76 22.26
CA ILE A 116 -21.79 4.79 22.83
C ILE A 116 -23.24 4.29 22.83
N SER A 117 -23.72 3.74 21.71
CA SER A 117 -25.09 3.25 21.60
C SER A 117 -25.39 2.08 22.54
N LYS A 118 -24.42 1.20 22.81
CA LYS A 118 -24.59 0.09 23.77
C LYS A 118 -24.53 0.52 25.23
N SER A 119 -23.82 1.61 25.53
CA SER A 119 -23.66 2.12 26.90
C SER A 119 -24.76 3.10 27.33
N SER A 120 -25.52 3.68 26.39
CA SER A 120 -26.56 4.66 26.71
C SER A 120 -27.91 3.99 26.95
N GLN A 121 -28.56 4.31 28.07
CA GLN A 121 -29.91 3.84 28.41
C GLN A 121 -31.00 4.50 27.55
N ASN A 122 -30.73 5.68 26.99
CA ASN A 122 -31.57 6.35 26.00
C ASN A 122 -30.74 6.62 24.74
N VAL A 123 -30.94 5.79 23.72
CA VAL A 123 -30.28 5.95 22.41
C VAL A 123 -31.09 6.91 21.57
N ASP A 124 -30.49 8.03 21.18
CA ASP A 124 -31.08 8.92 20.19
C ASP A 124 -30.99 8.26 18.80
N THR A 125 -32.09 7.64 18.39
CA THR A 125 -32.18 6.92 17.12
C THR A 125 -32.01 7.81 15.89
N ASN A 126 -32.36 9.10 15.98
CA ASN A 126 -32.18 10.05 14.87
C ASN A 126 -30.71 10.35 14.67
N LYS A 127 -30.01 10.71 15.76
CA LYS A 127 -28.57 10.95 15.74
C LYS A 127 -27.78 9.73 15.25
N LEU A 128 -28.17 8.52 15.69
CA LEU A 128 -27.54 7.28 15.25
C LEU A 128 -27.75 7.02 13.75
N SER A 129 -28.96 7.28 13.24
CA SER A 129 -29.28 7.18 11.80
C SER A 129 -28.46 8.18 10.97
N ASP A 130 -28.33 9.43 11.44
CA ASP A 130 -27.57 10.47 10.74
C ASP A 130 -26.07 10.13 10.69
N ASN A 131 -25.50 9.66 11.80
CA ASN A 131 -24.12 9.18 11.85
C ASN A 131 -23.89 7.98 10.92
N LEU A 132 -24.83 7.03 10.87
CA LEU A 132 -24.75 5.89 9.96
C LEU A 132 -24.76 6.34 8.49
N ARG A 133 -25.64 7.29 8.13
CA ARG A 133 -25.69 7.85 6.77
C ARG A 133 -24.39 8.53 6.40
N GLU A 134 -23.86 9.38 7.28
CA GLU A 134 -22.60 10.09 7.04
C GLU A 134 -21.44 9.10 6.82
N LEU A 135 -21.32 8.07 7.66
CA LEU A 135 -20.26 7.07 7.55
C LEU A 135 -20.44 6.16 6.33
N SER A 136 -21.68 5.87 5.94
CA SER A 136 -22.00 5.13 4.71
C SER A 136 -21.62 5.93 3.46
N ASP A 137 -21.87 7.24 3.46
CA ASP A 137 -21.50 8.13 2.36
C ASP A 137 -19.97 8.25 2.25
N GLN A 138 -19.27 8.42 3.38
CA GLN A 138 -17.80 8.40 3.42
C GLN A 138 -17.24 7.07 2.90
N TYR A 139 -17.82 5.95 3.33
CA TYR A 139 -17.42 4.61 2.86
C TYR A 139 -17.59 4.48 1.34
N SER A 140 -18.71 4.95 0.80
CA SER A 140 -19.00 4.91 -0.63
C SER A 140 -18.02 5.76 -1.43
N LYS A 141 -17.70 6.97 -0.96
CA LYS A 141 -16.69 7.85 -1.58
C LYS A 141 -15.29 7.23 -1.60
N ILE A 142 -14.89 6.55 -0.51
CA ILE A 142 -13.59 5.85 -0.49
C ILE A 142 -13.62 4.68 -1.47
N THR A 143 -14.72 3.94 -1.53
CA THR A 143 -14.87 2.78 -2.42
C THR A 143 -14.81 3.19 -3.89
N GLU A 144 -15.45 4.30 -4.26
CA GLU A 144 -15.42 4.83 -5.63
C GLU A 144 -14.00 5.20 -6.09
N ASN A 145 -13.18 5.72 -5.17
CA ASN A 145 -11.80 6.11 -5.45
C ASN A 145 -10.77 5.05 -5.06
N ALA A 146 -11.22 3.87 -4.62
CA ALA A 146 -10.32 2.83 -4.16
C ALA A 146 -9.58 2.21 -5.34
N PRO A 147 -8.26 1.96 -5.23
CA PRO A 147 -7.57 1.17 -6.23
C PRO A 147 -8.16 -0.24 -6.26
N ILE A 148 -8.38 -0.73 -7.48
CA ILE A 148 -8.94 -2.06 -7.73
C ILE A 148 -7.94 -3.10 -7.21
N ILE A 149 -8.43 -3.99 -6.34
CA ILE A 149 -7.67 -5.17 -5.93
C ILE A 149 -7.93 -6.23 -6.99
N ASP A 150 -6.93 -6.50 -7.81
CA ASP A 150 -6.99 -7.61 -8.75
C ASP A 150 -6.85 -8.90 -7.95
N PHE A 151 -7.99 -9.51 -7.59
CA PHE A 151 -8.01 -10.84 -7.01
C PHE A 151 -7.65 -11.82 -8.13
N GLU A 152 -6.36 -11.92 -8.42
CA GLU A 152 -5.82 -13.05 -9.17
C GLU A 152 -6.18 -14.30 -8.35
N LYS A 153 -7.19 -15.03 -8.82
CA LYS A 153 -7.68 -16.27 -8.20
C LYS A 153 -6.48 -17.21 -8.02
N ASP A 154 -6.16 -17.48 -6.76
CA ASP A 154 -5.34 -18.63 -6.35
C ASP A 154 -5.87 -19.93 -6.96
#